data_AF-A0A9D8H618-F1
#
_entry.id   AF-A0A9D8H618-F1
#
_cell.length_a   1.000
_cell.length_b   1.000
_cell.length_c   1.000
_cell.angle_alpha   90.00
_cell.angle_beta   90.00
_cell.angle_gamma   90.00
#
_symmetry.space_group_name_H-M   'P 1'
#
loop_
_entity.id
_entity.type
_entity.pdbx_description
1 polymer ?
#
loop_
_entity_poly.entity_id
_entity_poly.type
_entity_poly.pdbx_seq_one_letter_code
_entity_poly.pdbx_strand_id
1 'polypeptide(L)'
;MSLDEACAAGDGLDRCLLGTWRLDIDASFESLRATALAAGADTFELTGTVEVTFGDRLLDARLDYQAVTTDLLPEPLGLLRNEVTARGTSSAAYTADGLTLTVIDPVEDIQIDYVATADGRPLGAGPGPSSSSVADLFLVQSSYACPSADRLVITPRVPGAATSSFERVG
;
A
#
# COMPACT_ATOMS: atom_id res chain seq x y z
N MET A 1 -2.28 0.93 31.98
CA MET A 1 -1.51 0.80 30.74
C MET A 1 -2.19 1.69 29.73
N SER A 2 -1.51 2.75 29.28
CA SER A 2 -2.00 3.58 28.18
C SER A 2 -1.97 2.81 26.85
N LEU A 3 -2.61 3.33 25.81
CA LEU A 3 -2.51 2.74 24.47
C LEU A 3 -1.07 2.78 23.98
N ASP A 4 -0.33 3.87 24.22
CA ASP A 4 1.10 3.96 23.90
C ASP A 4 1.94 2.90 24.61
N GLU A 5 1.70 2.65 25.91
CA GLU A 5 2.40 1.61 26.66
C GLU A 5 2.05 0.21 26.13
N ALA A 6 0.79 -0.02 25.76
CA ALA A 6 0.35 -1.27 25.16
C ALA A 6 0.93 -1.51 23.76
N CYS A 7 1.07 -0.45 22.96
CA CYS A 7 1.65 -0.52 21.61
C CYS A 7 3.17 -0.67 21.65
N ALA A 8 3.85 0.04 22.55
CA ALA A 8 5.30 -0.05 22.74
C ALA A 8 5.76 -1.39 23.36
N ALA A 9 4.91 -2.05 24.16
CA ALA A 9 5.24 -3.33 24.77
C ALA A 9 5.28 -4.50 23.77
N GLY A 10 4.67 -4.37 22.58
CA GLY A 10 4.66 -5.44 21.58
C GLY A 10 3.95 -6.72 22.02
N ASP A 11 3.18 -6.67 23.12
CA ASP A 11 2.55 -7.81 23.81
C ASP A 11 1.31 -8.37 23.08
N GLY A 12 1.18 -8.12 21.77
CA GLY A 12 0.15 -8.78 20.97
C GLY A 12 -1.27 -8.25 21.14
N LEU A 13 -1.44 -6.96 21.44
CA LEU A 13 -2.77 -6.38 21.56
C LEU A 13 -3.24 -5.84 20.21
N ASP A 14 -4.07 -6.63 19.53
CA ASP A 14 -4.92 -6.28 18.39
C ASP A 14 -5.60 -4.90 18.56
N ARG A 15 -5.79 -4.47 19.82
CA ARG A 15 -6.30 -3.16 20.21
C ARG A 15 -5.52 -1.98 19.65
N CYS A 16 -4.21 -2.11 19.45
CA CYS A 16 -3.40 -1.06 18.83
C CYS A 16 -3.73 -0.87 17.35
N LEU A 17 -4.26 -1.88 16.67
CA LEU A 17 -4.73 -1.73 15.29
C LEU A 17 -6.05 -0.96 15.23
N LEU A 18 -6.86 -0.97 16.29
CA LEU A 18 -8.22 -0.45 16.23
C LEU A 18 -8.29 1.05 15.88
N GLY A 19 -9.20 1.35 14.96
CA GLY A 19 -9.41 2.69 14.44
C GLY A 19 -8.89 2.85 13.02
N THR A 20 -8.86 4.10 12.58
CA THR A 20 -8.57 4.46 11.19
C THR A 20 -7.13 4.89 11.04
N TRP A 21 -6.48 4.40 9.99
CA TRP A 21 -5.08 4.63 9.67
C TRP A 21 -4.97 5.11 8.25
N ARG A 22 -4.25 6.20 8.02
CA ARG A 22 -3.94 6.72 6.70
C ARG A 22 -2.50 6.37 6.35
N LEU A 23 -2.27 5.88 5.15
CA LEU A 23 -0.92 5.64 4.65
C LEU A 23 -0.14 6.96 4.68
N ASP A 24 0.99 6.93 5.38
CA ASP A 24 2.02 7.95 5.26
C ASP A 24 2.65 7.72 3.89
N ILE A 25 2.17 8.47 2.90
CA ILE A 25 2.61 8.35 1.52
C ILE A 25 4.10 8.62 1.47
N ASP A 26 4.60 9.70 2.04
CA ASP A 26 6.02 10.06 1.96
C ASP A 26 6.93 8.95 2.52
N ALA A 27 6.62 8.40 3.70
CA ALA A 27 7.44 7.34 4.30
C ALA A 27 7.30 5.98 3.59
N SER A 28 6.12 5.62 3.12
CA SER A 28 5.88 4.36 2.40
C SER A 28 6.42 4.43 0.96
N PHE A 29 6.49 5.65 0.40
CA PHE A 29 6.87 5.94 -0.97
C PHE A 29 8.38 5.89 -1.18
N GLU A 30 9.21 6.21 -0.19
CA GLU A 30 10.67 6.03 -0.30
C GLU A 30 11.04 4.57 -0.63
N SER A 31 10.33 3.59 -0.05
CA SER A 31 10.56 2.18 -0.35
C SER A 31 10.10 1.79 -1.75
N LEU A 32 8.95 2.28 -2.21
CA LEU A 32 8.43 2.00 -3.56
C LEU A 32 9.26 2.70 -4.64
N ARG A 33 9.67 3.94 -4.37
CA ARG A 33 10.56 4.72 -5.22
C ARG A 33 11.91 4.03 -5.38
N ALA A 34 12.50 3.54 -4.29
CA ALA A 34 13.75 2.80 -4.37
C ALA A 34 13.63 1.57 -5.28
N THR A 35 12.52 0.83 -5.19
CA THR A 35 12.24 -0.31 -6.08
C THR A 35 12.04 0.11 -7.54
N ALA A 36 11.27 1.18 -7.80
CA ALA A 36 11.03 1.68 -9.15
C ALA A 36 12.33 2.18 -9.81
N LEU A 37 13.14 2.95 -9.07
CA LEU A 37 14.45 3.40 -9.53
C LEU A 37 15.42 2.22 -9.76
N ALA A 38 15.41 1.21 -8.89
CA ALA A 38 16.20 0.00 -9.08
C ALA A 38 15.75 -0.82 -10.31
N ALA A 39 14.48 -0.73 -10.68
CA ALA A 39 13.94 -1.31 -11.91
C ALA A 39 14.27 -0.49 -13.17
N GLY A 40 14.92 0.67 -13.01
CA GLY A 40 15.40 1.51 -14.11
C GLY A 40 14.50 2.70 -14.44
N ALA A 41 13.53 3.04 -13.59
CA ALA A 41 12.73 4.23 -13.80
C ALA A 41 13.53 5.51 -13.59
N ASP A 42 13.31 6.52 -14.42
CA ASP A 42 13.93 7.84 -14.25
C ASP A 42 13.18 8.66 -13.20
N THR A 43 11.85 8.63 -13.26
CA THR A 43 10.99 9.31 -12.29
C THR A 43 9.90 8.40 -11.79
N PHE A 44 9.48 8.67 -10.55
CA PHE A 44 8.34 8.03 -9.93
C PHE A 44 7.58 9.06 -9.08
N GLU A 45 6.27 9.11 -9.23
CA GLU A 45 5.34 9.99 -8.52
C GLU A 45 4.15 9.17 -8.01
N LEU A 46 3.69 9.41 -6.77
CA LEU A 46 2.44 8.86 -6.23
C LEU A 46 1.67 9.99 -5.57
N THR A 47 0.37 10.04 -5.84
CA THR A 47 -0.55 10.98 -5.24
C THR A 47 -1.81 10.26 -4.80
N GLY A 48 -2.49 10.79 -3.78
CA GLY A 48 -3.80 10.29 -3.35
C GLY A 48 -3.88 10.00 -1.86
N THR A 49 -4.73 9.04 -1.50
CA THR A 49 -5.00 8.62 -0.13
C THR A 49 -5.26 7.12 -0.08
N VAL A 50 -4.69 6.47 0.92
CA VAL A 50 -5.04 5.10 1.31
C VAL A 50 -5.38 5.13 2.78
N GLU A 51 -6.57 4.66 3.14
CA GLU A 51 -7.04 4.57 4.51
C GLU A 51 -7.47 3.14 4.83
N VAL A 52 -7.15 2.66 6.03
CA VAL A 52 -7.54 1.35 6.53
C VAL A 52 -8.12 1.53 7.93
N THR A 53 -9.33 1.04 8.14
CA THR A 53 -9.99 1.05 9.45
C THR A 53 -10.03 -0.36 9.98
N PHE A 54 -9.42 -0.61 11.13
CA PHE A 54 -9.55 -1.90 11.81
C PHE A 54 -10.63 -1.80 12.89
N GLY A 55 -11.68 -2.61 12.75
CA GLY A 55 -12.62 -2.95 13.80
C GLY A 55 -12.27 -4.26 14.50
N ASP A 56 -13.13 -4.78 15.36
CA ASP A 56 -12.79 -5.94 16.22
C ASP A 56 -12.37 -7.22 15.45
N ARG A 57 -12.81 -7.40 14.19
CA ARG A 57 -12.41 -8.51 13.28
C ARG A 57 -12.53 -8.18 11.80
N LEU A 58 -12.88 -6.94 11.49
CA LEU A 58 -13.12 -6.47 10.13
C LEU A 58 -12.16 -5.34 9.84
N LEU A 59 -11.59 -5.36 8.63
CA LEU A 59 -10.79 -4.27 8.12
C LEU A 59 -11.55 -3.64 6.95
N ASP A 60 -11.69 -2.32 6.97
CA ASP A 60 -12.29 -1.54 5.89
C ASP A 60 -11.20 -0.70 5.24
N ALA A 61 -10.90 -0.96 3.98
CA ALA A 61 -9.92 -0.24 3.19
C ALA A 61 -10.61 0.74 2.24
N ARG A 62 -10.08 1.95 2.12
CA ARG A 62 -10.44 2.93 1.11
C ARG A 62 -9.19 3.39 0.38
N LEU A 63 -9.18 3.21 -0.94
CA LEU A 63 -8.07 3.57 -1.80
C LEU A 63 -8.55 4.61 -2.82
N ASP A 64 -7.78 5.66 -2.97
CA ASP A 64 -7.90 6.62 -4.06
C ASP A 64 -6.50 7.17 -4.33
N TYR A 65 -5.71 6.46 -5.15
CA TYR A 65 -4.35 6.85 -5.46
C TYR A 65 -4.01 6.71 -6.95
N GLN A 66 -2.99 7.45 -7.37
CA GLN A 66 -2.41 7.42 -8.70
C GLN A 66 -0.88 7.39 -8.60
N ALA A 67 -0.26 6.36 -9.17
CA ALA A 67 1.18 6.22 -9.31
C ALA A 67 1.60 6.40 -10.78
N VAL A 68 2.68 7.13 -11.02
CA VAL A 68 3.24 7.39 -12.35
C VAL A 68 4.72 7.06 -12.35
N THR A 69 5.18 6.21 -13.26
CA THR A 69 6.61 6.09 -13.59
C THR A 69 6.88 6.68 -14.96
N THR A 70 8.06 7.29 -15.15
CA THR A 70 8.52 7.67 -16.47
C THR A 70 9.95 7.23 -16.73
N ASP A 71 10.19 6.76 -17.95
CA ASP A 71 11.46 6.23 -18.42
C ASP A 71 11.80 6.90 -19.76
N LEU A 72 13.03 7.38 -19.91
CA LEU A 72 13.58 7.84 -21.17
C LEU A 72 14.04 6.62 -21.98
N LEU A 73 13.32 6.32 -23.06
CA LEU A 73 13.74 5.29 -24.00
C LEU A 73 14.75 5.86 -25.01
N PRO A 74 15.63 5.01 -25.58
CA PRO A 74 16.51 5.41 -26.67
C PRO A 74 15.72 5.96 -27.87
N GLU A 75 16.25 6.97 -28.54
CA GLU A 75 15.66 7.42 -29.81
C GLU A 75 15.55 6.25 -30.81
N PRO A 76 14.44 6.13 -31.58
CA PRO A 76 13.32 7.06 -31.70
C PRO A 76 12.11 6.73 -30.80
N LEU A 77 12.28 5.94 -29.73
CA LEU A 77 11.18 5.43 -28.90
C LEU A 77 10.65 6.44 -27.87
N GLY A 78 11.48 7.44 -27.52
CA GLY A 78 11.08 8.62 -26.74
C GLY A 78 10.69 8.35 -25.30
N LEU A 79 9.75 9.10 -24.73
CA LEU A 79 9.39 8.99 -23.31
C LEU A 79 8.33 7.92 -23.10
N LEU A 80 8.61 6.91 -22.27
CA LEU A 80 7.63 5.98 -21.75
C LEU A 80 7.06 6.51 -20.44
N ARG A 81 5.72 6.57 -20.34
CA ARG A 81 4.98 6.92 -19.13
C ARG A 81 4.02 5.80 -18.79
N ASN A 82 4.15 5.26 -17.59
CA ASN A 82 3.24 4.26 -17.03
C ASN A 82 2.45 4.91 -15.90
N GLU A 83 1.15 4.67 -15.86
CA GLU A 83 0.25 5.22 -14.86
C GLU A 83 -0.63 4.09 -14.31
N VAL A 84 -0.67 3.97 -12.99
CA VAL A 84 -1.54 3.05 -12.24
C VAL A 84 -2.46 3.90 -11.38
N THR A 85 -3.77 3.72 -11.54
CA THR A 85 -4.78 4.34 -10.68
C THR A 85 -5.52 3.26 -9.93
N ALA A 86 -5.63 3.37 -8.60
CA ALA A 86 -6.44 2.46 -7.80
C ALA A 86 -7.50 3.27 -7.04
N ARG A 87 -8.76 2.88 -7.22
CA ARG A 87 -9.92 3.53 -6.60
C ARG A 87 -10.90 2.48 -6.11
N GLY A 88 -11.37 2.63 -4.89
CA GLY A 88 -12.42 1.77 -4.36
C GLY A 88 -12.42 1.70 -2.85
N THR A 89 -13.42 0.99 -2.34
CA THR A 89 -13.54 0.64 -0.93
C THR A 89 -13.70 -0.86 -0.84
N SER A 90 -13.13 -1.51 0.15
CA SER A 90 -13.32 -2.93 0.38
C SER A 90 -13.35 -3.23 1.85
N SER A 91 -14.03 -4.32 2.21
CA SER A 91 -14.01 -4.87 3.55
C SER A 91 -13.47 -6.29 3.51
N ALA A 92 -12.70 -6.69 4.51
CA ALA A 92 -12.24 -8.07 4.65
C ALA A 92 -12.18 -8.47 6.13
N ALA A 93 -12.44 -9.75 6.41
CA ALA A 93 -12.15 -10.30 7.72
C ALA A 93 -10.64 -10.41 7.93
N TYR A 94 -10.17 -10.18 9.15
CA TYR A 94 -8.78 -10.40 9.53
C TYR A 94 -8.63 -11.11 10.86
N THR A 95 -7.47 -11.73 11.05
CA THR A 95 -6.95 -12.08 12.37
C THR A 95 -5.67 -11.33 12.65
N ALA A 96 -5.52 -10.92 13.90
CA ALA A 96 -4.26 -10.49 14.47
C ALA A 96 -3.90 -11.48 15.58
N ASP A 97 -2.65 -11.94 15.61
CA ASP A 97 -2.11 -12.77 16.67
C ASP A 97 -0.68 -12.31 16.96
N GLY A 98 -0.47 -11.71 18.13
CA GLY A 98 0.81 -11.12 18.48
C GLY A 98 1.15 -9.94 17.57
N LEU A 99 2.11 -10.16 16.68
CA LEU A 99 2.59 -9.17 15.69
C LEU A 99 2.28 -9.59 14.26
N THR A 100 1.38 -10.56 14.08
CA THR A 100 1.06 -11.14 12.78
C THR A 100 -0.36 -10.75 12.39
N LEU A 101 -0.50 -10.09 11.25
CA LEU A 101 -1.76 -9.74 10.61
C LEU A 101 -2.02 -10.72 9.47
N THR A 102 -3.21 -11.31 9.43
CA THR A 102 -3.67 -12.18 8.34
C THR A 102 -5.03 -11.73 7.85
N VAL A 103 -5.11 -11.32 6.59
CA VAL A 103 -6.39 -11.04 5.93
C VAL A 103 -6.95 -12.35 5.39
N ILE A 104 -8.21 -12.63 5.71
CA ILE A 104 -8.84 -13.96 5.52
C ILE A 104 -9.64 -13.99 4.22
N ASP A 105 -10.35 -12.90 3.92
CA ASP A 105 -11.23 -12.79 2.76
C ASP A 105 -10.63 -11.87 1.68
N PRO A 106 -10.82 -12.17 0.39
CA PRO A 106 -10.32 -11.33 -0.69
C PRO A 106 -11.06 -9.99 -0.73
N VAL A 107 -10.34 -8.97 -1.20
CA VAL A 107 -10.87 -7.63 -1.44
C VAL A 107 -11.63 -7.62 -2.77
N GLU A 108 -12.95 -7.44 -2.75
CA GLU A 108 -13.79 -7.62 -3.94
C GLU A 108 -14.04 -6.33 -4.76
N ASP A 109 -13.76 -5.13 -4.20
CA ASP A 109 -14.29 -3.86 -4.73
C ASP A 109 -13.23 -2.78 -5.08
N ILE A 110 -11.95 -3.14 -5.25
CA ILE A 110 -10.91 -2.18 -5.70
C ILE A 110 -10.77 -2.23 -7.22
N GLN A 111 -11.07 -1.11 -7.88
CA GLN A 111 -10.77 -0.92 -9.30
C GLN A 111 -9.30 -0.51 -9.46
N ILE A 112 -8.56 -1.21 -10.32
CA ILE A 112 -7.18 -0.89 -10.68
C ILE A 112 -7.12 -0.69 -12.19
N ASP A 113 -6.82 0.55 -12.60
CA ASP A 113 -6.63 0.93 -13.99
C ASP A 113 -5.13 1.11 -14.27
N TYR A 114 -4.68 0.62 -15.43
CA TYR A 114 -3.32 0.78 -15.92
C TYR A 114 -3.31 1.40 -17.31
N VAL A 115 -2.47 2.42 -17.49
CA VAL A 115 -2.27 3.11 -18.76
C VAL A 115 -0.79 3.23 -19.05
N ALA A 116 -0.37 2.79 -20.23
CA ALA A 116 0.98 2.99 -20.75
C ALA A 116 0.95 3.86 -22.00
N THR A 117 1.83 4.86 -22.06
CA THR A 117 1.99 5.75 -23.21
C THR A 117 3.46 5.90 -23.59
N ALA A 118 3.78 5.81 -24.88
CA ALA A 118 5.09 6.20 -25.42
C ALA A 118 4.93 7.44 -26.31
N ASP A 119 5.70 8.50 -26.05
CA ASP A 119 5.59 9.80 -26.73
C ASP A 119 4.15 10.33 -26.80
N GLY A 120 3.43 10.19 -25.68
CA GLY A 120 2.04 10.61 -25.54
C GLY A 120 1.03 9.75 -26.31
N ARG A 121 1.46 8.66 -26.97
CA ARG A 121 0.58 7.72 -27.65
C ARG A 121 0.30 6.51 -26.76
N PRO A 122 -0.96 6.12 -26.56
CA PRO A 122 -1.29 4.94 -25.78
C PRO A 122 -0.73 3.68 -26.45
N LEU A 123 -0.03 2.86 -25.66
CA LEU A 123 0.45 1.54 -26.08
C LEU A 123 -0.64 0.46 -25.93
N GLY A 124 -1.79 0.82 -25.36
CA GLY A 124 -2.94 -0.03 -25.08
C GLY A 124 -3.29 -0.04 -23.59
N ALA A 125 -4.57 -0.23 -23.27
CA ALA A 125 -5.02 -0.60 -21.93
C ALA A 125 -5.02 -2.13 -21.87
N GLY A 126 -3.95 -2.72 -21.35
CA GLY A 126 -4.00 -4.11 -20.91
C GLY A 126 -4.64 -4.18 -19.53
N PRO A 127 -5.23 -5.31 -19.10
CA PRO A 127 -5.29 -5.59 -17.68
C PRO A 127 -3.85 -5.47 -17.18
N GLY A 128 -3.59 -4.44 -16.35
CA GLY A 128 -2.26 -4.22 -15.81
C GLY A 128 -1.80 -5.48 -15.08
N PRO A 129 -0.48 -5.70 -14.92
CA PRO A 129 -0.04 -6.67 -13.94
C PRO A 129 -0.76 -6.34 -12.64
N SER A 130 -1.51 -7.32 -12.13
CA SER A 130 -2.08 -7.29 -10.79
C SER A 130 -0.93 -7.32 -9.79
N SER A 131 -0.19 -6.22 -9.70
CA SER A 131 0.93 -6.04 -8.80
C SER A 131 0.76 -4.70 -8.13
N SER A 132 -0.39 -4.51 -7.48
CA SER A 132 -0.58 -3.43 -6.55
C SER A 132 -0.01 -3.88 -5.22
N SER A 133 1.16 -3.32 -4.87
CA SER A 133 1.79 -3.42 -3.54
C SER A 133 0.85 -3.04 -2.38
N VAL A 134 -0.23 -2.31 -2.67
CA VAL A 134 -1.30 -2.01 -1.71
C VAL A 134 -2.35 -3.13 -1.64
N ALA A 135 -2.63 -3.86 -2.73
CA ALA A 135 -3.42 -5.09 -2.62
C ALA A 135 -2.65 -6.20 -1.92
N ASP A 136 -1.32 -6.21 -2.00
CA ASP A 136 -0.48 -7.18 -1.27
C ASP A 136 -0.66 -7.06 0.25
N LEU A 137 -0.94 -5.85 0.79
CA LEU A 137 -1.32 -5.68 2.20
C LEU A 137 -2.55 -6.50 2.61
N PHE A 138 -3.43 -6.80 1.65
CA PHE A 138 -4.68 -7.52 1.85
C PHE A 138 -4.66 -8.96 1.33
N LEU A 139 -3.58 -9.39 0.68
CA LEU A 139 -3.48 -10.70 0.03
C LEU A 139 -2.43 -11.60 0.68
N VAL A 140 -1.59 -11.07 1.58
CA VAL A 140 -0.51 -11.84 2.22
C VAL A 140 -0.45 -11.64 3.72
N GLN A 141 0.07 -12.66 4.41
CA GLN A 141 0.40 -12.56 5.82
C GLN A 141 1.44 -11.45 6.02
N SER A 142 1.19 -10.57 6.98
CA SER A 142 2.04 -9.43 7.28
C SER A 142 2.48 -9.45 8.74
N SER A 143 3.63 -8.85 9.03
CA SER A 143 3.93 -8.42 10.39
C SER A 143 3.53 -6.97 10.57
N TYR A 144 3.08 -6.59 11.77
CA TYR A 144 2.81 -5.20 12.10
C TYR A 144 3.50 -4.80 13.40
N ALA A 145 3.77 -3.50 13.52
CA ALA A 145 4.27 -2.87 14.73
C ALA A 145 3.54 -1.54 14.93
N CYS A 146 3.29 -1.15 16.17
CA CYS A 146 2.77 0.16 16.52
C CYS A 146 3.82 0.89 17.36
N PRO A 147 4.81 1.56 16.74
CA PRO A 147 5.86 2.27 17.49
C PRO A 147 5.33 3.35 18.43
N SER A 148 4.13 3.87 18.17
CA SER A 148 3.37 4.77 19.05
C SER A 148 1.86 4.57 18.80
N ALA A 149 1.00 5.18 19.62
CA ALA A 149 -0.46 5.14 19.40
C ALA A 149 -0.91 5.83 18.10
N ASP A 150 -0.06 6.66 17.50
CA ASP A 150 -0.36 7.42 16.29
C ASP A 150 0.37 6.88 15.05
N ARG A 151 1.19 5.84 15.19
CA ARG A 151 1.96 5.26 14.09
C ARG A 151 1.82 3.75 14.02
N LEU A 152 1.43 3.27 12.85
CA LEU A 152 1.36 1.86 12.51
C LEU A 152 2.35 1.57 11.37
N VAL A 153 3.07 0.46 11.47
CA VAL A 153 3.98 -0.02 10.45
C VAL A 153 3.57 -1.43 10.08
N ILE A 154 3.35 -1.69 8.80
CA ILE A 154 3.00 -3.01 8.27
C ILE A 154 4.08 -3.44 7.28
N THR A 155 4.63 -4.64 7.50
CA THR A 155 5.63 -5.26 6.64
C THR A 155 5.06 -6.57 6.10
N PRO A 156 4.78 -6.67 4.79
CA PRO A 156 4.36 -7.92 4.17
C PRO A 156 5.43 -9.01 4.34
N ARG A 157 5.04 -10.25 4.65
CA ARG A 157 5.99 -11.38 4.75
C ARG A 157 6.28 -11.99 3.39
N VAL A 158 6.57 -11.13 2.42
CA VAL A 158 6.95 -11.49 1.05
C VAL A 158 8.37 -10.98 0.80
N PRO A 159 9.31 -11.82 0.33
CA PRO A 159 10.66 -11.36 0.04
C PRO A 159 10.66 -10.19 -0.95
N GLY A 160 11.30 -9.08 -0.55
CA GLY A 160 11.41 -7.87 -1.39
C GLY A 160 10.20 -6.93 -1.34
N ALA A 161 9.15 -7.24 -0.58
CA ALA A 161 8.03 -6.32 -0.39
C ALA A 161 8.41 -5.11 0.47
N ALA A 162 7.86 -3.96 0.12
CA ALA A 162 8.07 -2.70 0.82
C ALA A 162 7.31 -2.67 2.15
N THR A 163 7.93 -2.09 3.18
CA THR A 163 7.25 -1.75 4.44
C THR A 163 6.41 -0.49 4.24
N SER A 164 5.18 -0.52 4.72
CA SER A 164 4.25 0.63 4.71
C SER A 164 4.12 1.23 6.10
N SER A 165 4.13 2.56 6.17
CA SER A 165 3.92 3.34 7.39
C SER A 165 2.57 4.03 7.30
N PHE A 166 1.85 4.08 8.41
CA PHE A 166 0.53 4.70 8.51
C PHE A 166 0.47 5.61 9.74
N GLU A 167 -0.25 6.71 9.59
CA GLU A 167 -0.59 7.65 10.63
C GLU A 167 -2.04 7.47 11.05
N ARG A 168 -2.33 7.63 12.34
CA ARG A 168 -3.70 7.50 12.82
C ARG A 168 -4.56 8.67 12.36
N VAL A 169 -5.77 8.38 11.89
CA VAL A 169 -6.79 9.38 11.62
C VAL A 169 -7.64 9.52 12.89
N GLY A 170 -7.66 10.75 13.43
CA GLY A 170 -8.30 11.09 14.71
C GLY A 170 -9.80 10.81 14.78
#